data_AF-A0A6B2LLA9-F1
#
_entry.id   AF-A0A6B2LLA9-F1
#
_cell.length_a   1.000
_cell.length_b   1.000
_cell.length_c   1.000
_cell.angle_alpha   90.00
_cell.angle_beta   90.00
_cell.angle_gamma   90.00
#
_symmetry.space_group_name_H-M   'P 1'
#
loop_
_entity.id
_entity.type
_entity.pdbx_description
1 polymer ?
#
loop_
_entity_poly.entity_id
_entity_poly.type
_entity_poly.pdbx_seq_one_letter_code
_entity_poly.pdbx_strand_id
1 'polypeptide(L)'
;MFWPSFNAALAPLETQRQRTIINTLLSISVSCFASYGLSRAFHTKFGIAEIQNATLAGGVGIGAAADMMLEPFGAMLVGLIAGSLSVAGFAHIGPFLENKLNFHDTAGIHNLHGMPGVLGGIASIIACAVATPAIYQESLYYIFPMRAPKNETLVPPGEGFSAGEQAFHQLLALLIK
;
A
#
# COMPACT_ATOMS: atom_id res chain seq x y z
N MET A 1 6.24 11.59 -8.69
CA MET A 1 5.19 12.54 -9.11
C MET A 1 3.91 11.87 -9.58
N PHE A 2 3.94 10.92 -10.53
CA PHE A 2 2.71 10.37 -11.14
C PHE A 2 2.13 9.11 -10.46
N TRP A 3 2.71 8.66 -9.36
CA TRP A 3 2.16 7.53 -8.60
C TRP A 3 0.70 7.71 -8.14
N PRO A 4 0.27 8.91 -7.69
CA PRO A 4 -1.14 9.15 -7.39
C PRO A 4 -2.07 8.87 -8.58
N SER A 5 -1.64 9.25 -9.79
CA SER A 5 -2.38 8.94 -11.02
C SER A 5 -2.38 7.44 -11.33
N PHE A 6 -1.24 6.76 -11.14
CA PHE A 6 -1.14 5.30 -11.31
C PHE A 6 -2.11 4.56 -10.39
N ASN A 7 -2.10 4.87 -9.08
CA ASN A 7 -3.00 4.23 -8.12
C ASN A 7 -4.47 4.58 -8.39
N ALA A 8 -4.76 5.81 -8.84
CA ALA A 8 -6.13 6.26 -9.10
C ALA A 8 -6.68 5.85 -10.47
N ALA A 9 -5.87 5.26 -11.36
CA ALA A 9 -6.24 5.01 -12.75
C ALA A 9 -7.49 4.13 -12.90
N LEU A 10 -7.69 3.19 -11.97
CA LEU A 10 -8.80 2.22 -12.00
C LEU A 10 -9.91 2.53 -11.00
N ALA A 11 -9.84 3.64 -10.26
CA ALA A 11 -10.88 4.00 -9.30
C ALA A 11 -12.13 4.50 -10.07
N PRO A 12 -13.30 3.83 -9.94
CA PRO A 12 -14.45 4.12 -10.79
C PRO A 12 -15.13 5.45 -10.42
N LEU A 13 -15.22 5.77 -9.14
CA LEU A 13 -15.88 7.00 -8.67
C LEU A 13 -14.89 8.17 -8.61
N GLU A 14 -15.38 9.39 -8.84
CA GLU A 14 -14.57 10.60 -8.68
C GLU A 14 -14.08 10.79 -7.24
N THR A 15 -14.96 10.57 -6.26
CA THR A 15 -14.60 10.65 -4.82
C THR A 15 -13.57 9.61 -4.42
N GLN A 16 -13.62 8.40 -5.01
CA GLN A 16 -12.59 7.38 -4.85
C GLN A 16 -11.26 7.85 -5.46
N ARG A 17 -11.27 8.34 -6.72
CA ARG A 17 -10.05 8.85 -7.37
C ARG A 17 -9.38 9.94 -6.56
N GLN A 18 -10.13 10.91 -6.05
CA GLN A 18 -9.60 11.98 -5.21
C GLN A 18 -8.97 11.42 -3.91
N ARG A 19 -9.66 10.50 -3.22
CA ARG A 19 -9.12 9.85 -2.03
C ARG A 19 -7.86 9.05 -2.33
N THR A 20 -7.83 8.28 -3.42
CA THR A 20 -6.67 7.53 -3.88
C THR A 20 -5.47 8.44 -4.12
N ILE A 21 -5.69 9.59 -4.76
CA ILE A 21 -4.66 10.60 -4.98
C ILE A 21 -4.13 11.12 -3.64
N ILE A 22 -5.02 11.52 -2.73
CA ILE A 22 -4.66 12.07 -1.41
C ILE A 22 -3.89 11.05 -0.57
N ASN A 23 -4.41 9.83 -0.42
CA ASN A 23 -3.75 8.75 0.31
C ASN A 23 -2.36 8.46 -0.26
N THR A 24 -2.23 8.42 -1.60
CA THR A 24 -0.95 8.17 -2.25
C THR A 24 0.04 9.30 -2.05
N LEU A 25 -0.41 10.57 -2.12
CA LEU A 25 0.43 11.73 -1.86
C LEU A 25 0.93 11.73 -0.40
N LEU A 26 0.04 11.56 0.57
CA LEU A 26 0.40 11.52 1.99
C LEU A 26 1.40 10.39 2.28
N SER A 27 1.14 9.19 1.75
CA SER A 27 2.03 8.04 1.92
C SER A 27 3.42 8.29 1.35
N ILE A 28 3.52 8.80 0.11
CA ILE A 28 4.81 9.10 -0.53
C ILE A 28 5.55 10.24 0.19
N SER A 29 4.84 11.28 0.64
CA SER A 29 5.43 12.36 1.42
C SER A 29 6.07 11.85 2.71
N VAL A 30 5.37 11.00 3.47
CA VAL A 30 5.92 10.43 4.71
C VAL A 30 7.01 9.40 4.44
N SER A 31 6.88 8.59 3.38
CA SER A 31 7.94 7.69 2.91
C SER A 31 9.23 8.47 2.61
N CYS A 32 9.11 9.67 2.01
CA CYS A 32 10.25 10.53 1.75
C CYS A 32 10.95 10.97 3.05
N PHE A 33 10.20 11.51 4.02
CA PHE A 33 10.77 11.90 5.32
C PHE A 33 11.42 10.73 6.05
N ALA A 34 10.74 9.57 6.09
CA ALA A 34 11.26 8.35 6.69
C ALA A 34 12.57 7.90 6.04
N SER A 35 12.63 7.95 4.70
CA SER A 35 13.78 7.51 3.93
C SER A 35 15.02 8.35 4.23
N TYR A 36 14.89 9.68 4.22
CA TYR A 36 15.99 10.57 4.59
C TYR A 36 16.41 10.39 6.05
N GLY A 37 15.44 10.30 6.97
CA GLY A 37 15.71 10.11 8.39
C GLY A 37 16.51 8.84 8.68
N LEU A 38 16.07 7.69 8.14
CA LEU A 38 16.74 6.41 8.37
C LEU A 38 18.04 6.28 7.57
N SER A 39 18.11 6.79 6.34
CA SER A 39 19.36 6.82 5.57
C SER A 39 20.47 7.52 6.35
N ARG A 40 20.14 8.67 6.99
CA ARG A 40 21.09 9.38 7.85
C ARG A 40 21.47 8.59 9.11
N ALA A 41 20.55 7.81 9.65
CA ALA A 41 20.79 7.01 10.86
C ALA A 41 21.69 5.80 10.59
N PHE A 42 21.55 5.15 9.43
CA PHE A 42 22.34 3.97 9.07
C PHE A 42 23.69 4.31 8.44
N HIS A 43 23.83 5.51 7.86
CA HIS A 43 25.01 5.88 7.11
C HIS A 43 25.59 7.24 7.51
N THR A 44 26.91 7.37 7.45
CA THR A 44 27.61 8.64 7.68
C THR A 44 27.35 9.68 6.58
N LYS A 45 26.88 9.24 5.40
CA LYS A 45 26.40 10.05 4.28
C LYS A 45 25.15 9.41 3.72
N PHE A 46 24.28 10.20 3.09
CA PHE A 46 23.09 9.67 2.43
C PHE A 46 23.44 8.68 1.31
N GLY A 47 22.81 7.51 1.32
CA GLY A 47 22.85 6.60 0.18
C GLY A 47 21.92 7.10 -0.92
N ILE A 48 22.48 7.50 -2.05
CA ILE A 48 21.66 8.08 -3.13
C ILE A 48 20.73 7.03 -3.75
N ALA A 49 21.21 5.81 -3.97
CA ALA A 49 20.42 4.73 -4.56
C ALA A 49 19.23 4.34 -3.64
N GLU A 50 19.45 4.22 -2.34
CA GLU A 50 18.37 3.91 -1.39
C GLU A 50 17.34 5.05 -1.34
N ILE A 51 17.75 6.33 -1.30
CA ILE A 51 16.81 7.46 -1.22
C ILE A 51 15.99 7.59 -2.50
N GLN A 52 16.62 7.43 -3.66
CA GLN A 52 15.93 7.48 -4.95
C GLN A 52 14.81 6.44 -5.05
N ASN A 53 14.99 5.28 -4.43
CA ASN A 53 13.99 4.21 -4.42
C ASN A 53 13.03 4.32 -3.23
N ALA A 54 13.53 4.37 -1.99
CA ALA A 54 12.74 4.31 -0.78
C ALA A 54 11.77 5.49 -0.62
N THR A 55 12.09 6.66 -1.19
CA THR A 55 11.14 7.79 -1.25
C THR A 55 9.85 7.45 -2.01
N LEU A 56 9.90 6.45 -2.90
CA LEU A 56 8.76 5.96 -3.68
C LEU A 56 8.03 4.78 -3.03
N ALA A 57 8.63 4.15 -2.01
CA ALA A 57 8.08 2.94 -1.39
C ALA A 57 6.67 3.14 -0.81
N GLY A 58 6.35 4.32 -0.29
CA GLY A 58 4.99 4.66 0.15
C GLY A 58 3.93 4.55 -0.96
N GLY A 59 4.30 4.80 -2.22
CA GLY A 59 3.41 4.65 -3.37
C GLY A 59 3.07 3.18 -3.65
N VAL A 60 4.07 2.29 -3.52
CA VAL A 60 3.87 0.84 -3.57
C VAL A 60 3.04 0.37 -2.37
N GLY A 61 3.48 0.75 -1.17
CA GLY A 61 2.91 0.30 0.09
C GLY A 61 1.46 0.68 0.31
N ILE A 62 1.00 1.79 -0.26
CA ILE A 62 -0.41 2.18 -0.17
C ILE A 62 -1.27 1.56 -1.27
N GLY A 63 -0.67 1.05 -2.36
CA GLY A 63 -1.36 0.76 -3.62
C GLY A 63 -2.65 -0.04 -3.47
N ALA A 64 -2.58 -1.20 -2.82
CA ALA A 64 -3.74 -2.10 -2.65
C ALA A 64 -4.81 -1.60 -1.67
N ALA A 65 -4.55 -0.52 -0.93
CA ALA A 65 -5.47 0.10 0.00
C ALA A 65 -5.75 1.58 -0.35
N ALA A 66 -5.24 2.07 -1.48
CA ALA A 66 -5.16 3.50 -1.74
C ALA A 66 -6.56 4.13 -1.91
N ASP A 67 -7.51 3.39 -2.46
CA ASP A 67 -8.91 3.79 -2.61
C ASP A 67 -9.78 3.54 -1.37
N MET A 68 -9.23 2.92 -0.32
CA MET A 68 -9.93 2.63 0.92
C MET A 68 -9.93 3.82 1.88
N MET A 69 -10.88 3.85 2.82
CA MET A 69 -10.99 4.90 3.85
C MET A 69 -10.04 4.59 5.01
N LEU A 70 -8.77 4.94 4.82
CA LEU A 70 -7.69 4.76 5.79
C LEU A 70 -7.56 5.91 6.80
N GLU A 71 -8.31 7.00 6.58
CA GLU A 71 -8.03 8.33 7.13
C GLU A 71 -6.62 8.85 6.74
N PRO A 72 -6.36 10.17 6.84
CA PRO A 72 -5.03 10.71 6.53
C PRO A 72 -3.91 10.04 7.34
N PHE A 73 -4.18 9.70 8.60
CA PHE A 73 -3.23 9.04 9.49
C PHE A 73 -2.84 7.64 8.99
N GLY A 74 -3.79 6.83 8.53
CA GLY A 74 -3.49 5.48 8.04
C GLY A 74 -2.60 5.51 6.80
N ALA A 75 -2.87 6.41 5.86
CA ALA A 75 -2.04 6.59 4.67
C ALA A 75 -0.61 7.04 5.02
N MET A 76 -0.47 7.97 5.97
CA MET A 76 0.84 8.42 6.47
C MET A 76 1.60 7.29 7.17
N LEU A 77 0.92 6.47 7.98
CA LEU A 77 1.53 5.35 8.69
C LEU A 77 2.06 4.29 7.73
N VAL A 78 1.29 3.95 6.68
CA VAL A 78 1.74 3.04 5.62
C VAL A 78 2.99 3.59 4.94
N GLY A 79 3.00 4.89 4.61
CA GLY A 79 4.16 5.56 4.02
C GLY A 79 5.40 5.53 4.90
N LEU A 80 5.24 5.79 6.20
CA LEU A 80 6.31 5.74 7.19
C LEU A 80 6.96 4.34 7.24
N ILE A 81 6.12 3.30 7.36
CA ILE A 81 6.58 1.91 7.42
C ILE A 81 7.23 1.50 6.10
N ALA A 82 6.61 1.82 4.96
CA ALA A 82 7.11 1.45 3.64
C ALA A 82 8.49 2.07 3.35
N GLY A 83 8.65 3.38 3.58
CA GLY A 83 9.93 4.07 3.40
C GLY A 83 11.02 3.53 4.33
N SER A 84 10.66 3.29 5.60
CA SER A 84 11.61 2.72 6.57
C SER A 84 12.05 1.31 6.20
N LEU A 85 11.10 0.46 5.81
CA LEU A 85 11.34 -0.91 5.39
C LEU A 85 12.20 -0.96 4.13
N SER A 86 11.98 -0.04 3.18
CA SER A 86 12.77 0.05 1.96
C SER A 86 14.22 0.46 2.24
N VAL A 87 14.46 1.48 3.09
CA VAL A 87 15.82 1.87 3.50
C VAL A 87 16.53 0.75 4.24
N ALA A 88 15.89 0.11 5.23
CA ALA A 88 16.46 -1.06 5.90
C ALA A 88 16.73 -2.21 4.92
N GLY A 89 15.87 -2.33 3.91
CA GLY A 89 16.04 -3.22 2.76
C GLY A 89 17.37 -3.00 2.05
N PHE A 90 17.62 -1.78 1.58
CA PHE A 90 18.87 -1.42 0.90
C PHE A 90 20.10 -1.52 1.81
N ALA A 91 19.99 -1.05 3.05
CA ALA A 91 21.13 -0.97 3.97
C ALA A 91 21.58 -2.34 4.52
N HIS A 92 20.64 -3.27 4.70
CA HIS A 92 20.89 -4.51 5.45
C HIS A 92 20.39 -5.78 4.75
N ILE A 93 19.16 -5.77 4.23
CA ILE A 93 18.54 -6.99 3.69
C ILE A 93 19.14 -7.36 2.33
N GLY A 94 19.27 -6.39 1.41
CA GLY A 94 19.89 -6.59 0.10
C GLY A 94 21.31 -7.16 0.20
N PRO A 95 22.23 -6.53 0.97
CA PRO A 95 23.56 -7.07 1.21
C PRO A 95 23.54 -8.47 1.85
N PHE A 96 22.60 -8.76 2.74
CA PHE A 96 22.45 -10.10 3.32
C PHE A 96 22.02 -11.13 2.26
N LEU A 97 20.98 -10.83 1.48
CA LEU A 97 20.48 -11.68 0.40
C LEU A 97 21.58 -12.00 -0.61
N GLU A 98 22.35 -11.01 -1.02
CA GLU A 98 23.45 -11.18 -1.96
C GLU A 98 24.59 -12.03 -1.36
N ASN A 99 25.10 -11.64 -0.19
CA ASN A 99 26.32 -12.24 0.36
C ASN A 99 26.10 -13.60 1.06
N LYS A 100 24.87 -13.90 1.51
CA LYS A 100 24.55 -15.12 2.27
C LYS A 100 23.67 -16.09 1.51
N LEU A 101 22.84 -15.59 0.59
CA LEU A 101 21.88 -16.42 -0.13
C LEU A 101 22.12 -16.43 -1.65
N ASN A 102 23.19 -15.78 -2.13
CA ASN A 102 23.51 -15.65 -3.56
C ASN A 102 22.33 -15.10 -4.39
N PHE A 103 21.52 -14.22 -3.77
CA PHE A 103 20.40 -13.58 -4.43
C PHE A 103 20.78 -12.14 -4.79
N HIS A 104 21.13 -11.93 -6.06
CA HIS A 104 21.57 -10.62 -6.55
C HIS A 104 20.38 -9.82 -7.09
N ASP A 105 20.04 -8.73 -6.40
CA ASP A 105 18.97 -7.80 -6.78
C ASP A 105 19.56 -6.46 -7.25
N THR A 106 19.97 -6.42 -8.52
CA THR A 106 20.71 -5.29 -9.11
C THR A 106 20.00 -3.94 -8.94
N ALA A 107 18.66 -3.92 -9.01
CA ALA A 107 17.87 -2.70 -8.93
C ALA A 107 17.23 -2.49 -7.54
N GLY A 108 17.38 -3.42 -6.60
CA GLY A 108 16.70 -3.36 -5.30
C GLY A 108 15.18 -3.49 -5.41
N ILE A 109 14.68 -4.25 -6.39
CA ILE A 109 13.25 -4.46 -6.63
C ILE A 109 12.59 -5.10 -5.41
N HIS A 110 13.28 -5.99 -4.71
CA HIS A 110 12.79 -6.56 -3.46
C HIS A 110 12.53 -5.47 -2.40
N ASN A 111 13.44 -4.50 -2.30
CA ASN A 111 13.39 -3.45 -1.28
C ASN A 111 12.37 -2.36 -1.60
N LEU A 112 12.14 -2.06 -2.88
CA LEU A 112 11.16 -1.06 -3.32
C LEU A 112 9.77 -1.66 -3.56
N HIS A 113 9.69 -2.79 -4.24
CA HIS A 113 8.43 -3.38 -4.69
C HIS A 113 7.99 -4.57 -3.85
N GLY A 114 8.91 -5.51 -3.58
CA GLY A 114 8.59 -6.77 -2.90
C GLY A 114 8.03 -6.54 -1.50
N MET A 115 8.87 -6.07 -0.57
CA MET A 115 8.44 -5.88 0.83
C MET A 115 7.35 -4.80 0.98
N PRO A 116 7.45 -3.63 0.33
CA PRO A 116 6.37 -2.64 0.38
C PRO A 116 5.06 -3.15 -0.25
N GLY A 117 5.12 -3.99 -1.29
CA GLY A 117 3.94 -4.61 -1.89
C GLY A 117 3.22 -5.55 -0.92
N VAL A 118 3.97 -6.37 -0.18
CA VAL A 118 3.42 -7.22 0.90
C VAL A 118 2.78 -6.36 2.00
N LEU A 119 3.44 -5.28 2.42
CA LEU A 119 2.87 -4.31 3.36
C LEU A 119 1.55 -3.73 2.85
N GLY A 120 1.44 -3.41 1.55
CA GLY A 120 0.21 -2.91 0.96
C GLY A 120 -0.92 -3.93 0.94
N GLY A 121 -0.60 -5.21 0.68
CA GLY A 121 -1.55 -6.31 0.86
C GLY A 121 -2.07 -6.39 2.30
N ILE A 122 -1.17 -6.33 3.29
CA ILE A 122 -1.53 -6.32 4.71
C ILE A 122 -2.41 -5.12 5.06
N ALA A 123 -2.05 -3.92 4.60
CA ALA A 123 -2.85 -2.71 4.81
C ALA A 123 -4.26 -2.85 4.23
N SER A 124 -4.39 -3.46 3.05
CA SER A 124 -5.67 -3.74 2.39
C SER A 124 -6.54 -4.72 3.19
N ILE A 125 -5.94 -5.80 3.72
CA ILE A 125 -6.61 -6.79 4.58
C ILE A 125 -7.15 -6.10 5.85
N ILE A 126 -6.33 -5.28 6.50
CA ILE A 126 -6.76 -4.55 7.71
C ILE A 126 -7.88 -3.57 7.38
N ALA A 127 -7.72 -2.76 6.33
CA ALA A 127 -8.69 -1.74 5.94
C ALA A 127 -10.05 -2.35 5.57
N CYS A 128 -10.09 -3.48 4.87
CA CYS A 128 -11.36 -4.12 4.55
C CYS A 128 -11.99 -4.83 5.75
N ALA A 129 -11.19 -5.37 6.68
CA ALA A 129 -11.68 -6.02 7.90
C ALA A 129 -12.43 -5.03 8.82
N VAL A 130 -12.03 -3.76 8.83
CA VAL A 130 -12.67 -2.69 9.61
C VAL A 130 -13.69 -1.87 8.79
N ALA A 131 -13.88 -2.17 7.51
CA ALA A 131 -14.79 -1.43 6.65
C ALA A 131 -16.25 -1.74 6.99
N THR A 132 -17.00 -0.70 7.38
CA THR A 132 -18.41 -0.80 7.76
C THR A 132 -19.30 0.07 6.86
N PRO A 133 -20.60 -0.26 6.73
CA PRO A 133 -21.57 0.60 6.04
C PRO A 133 -21.67 2.01 6.65
N ALA A 134 -21.42 2.15 7.95
CA ALA A 134 -21.45 3.46 8.63
C ALA A 134 -20.33 4.40 8.14
N ILE A 135 -19.14 3.84 7.87
CA ILE A 135 -17.98 4.61 7.40
C ILE A 135 -18.07 4.84 5.89
N TYR A 136 -18.38 3.79 5.12
CA TYR A 136 -18.28 3.80 3.67
C TYR A 136 -19.57 4.19 2.96
N GLN A 137 -20.72 4.06 3.62
CA GLN A 137 -22.04 4.29 3.01
C GLN A 137 -22.17 3.51 1.69
N GLU A 138 -22.75 4.11 0.66
CA GLU A 138 -22.90 3.51 -0.67
C GLU A 138 -21.55 3.18 -1.33
N SER A 139 -20.47 3.90 -0.98
CA SER A 139 -19.14 3.65 -1.57
C SER A 139 -18.56 2.28 -1.20
N LEU A 140 -19.10 1.62 -0.17
CA LEU A 140 -18.65 0.32 0.29
C LEU A 140 -18.67 -0.72 -0.84
N TYR A 141 -19.76 -0.73 -1.60
CA TYR A 141 -20.00 -1.73 -2.64
C TYR A 141 -19.26 -1.42 -3.94
N TYR A 142 -18.85 -0.16 -4.15
CA TYR A 142 -17.97 0.18 -5.27
C TYR A 142 -16.52 -0.24 -5.02
N ILE A 143 -16.07 -0.25 -3.76
CA ILE A 143 -14.72 -0.67 -3.37
C ILE A 143 -14.67 -2.18 -3.16
N PHE A 144 -15.73 -2.75 -2.60
CA PHE A 144 -15.86 -4.18 -2.32
C PHE A 144 -17.14 -4.75 -2.95
N PRO A 145 -17.18 -4.99 -4.28
CA PRO A 145 -18.39 -5.45 -4.97
C PRO A 145 -19.00 -6.73 -4.40
N MET A 146 -18.17 -7.67 -3.94
CA MET A 146 -18.65 -8.94 -3.36
C MET A 146 -19.39 -8.76 -2.02
N ARG A 147 -19.26 -7.59 -1.37
CA ARG A 147 -19.98 -7.25 -0.14
C ARG A 147 -21.38 -6.68 -0.40
N ALA A 148 -21.73 -6.36 -1.65
CA ALA A 148 -23.08 -5.93 -1.98
C ALA A 148 -24.09 -7.06 -1.67
N PRO A 149 -25.27 -6.74 -1.11
CA PRO A 149 -26.34 -7.72 -0.90
C PRO A 149 -26.76 -8.41 -2.20
N LYS A 150 -27.23 -9.65 -2.11
CA LYS A 150 -27.68 -10.45 -3.27
C LYS A 150 -28.89 -9.84 -4.00
N ASN A 151 -29.69 -9.05 -3.28
CA ASN A 151 -30.87 -8.36 -3.78
C ASN A 151 -30.66 -6.85 -3.94
N GLU A 152 -29.40 -6.40 -3.99
CA GLU A 152 -29.07 -5.00 -4.21
C GLU A 152 -29.55 -4.50 -5.59
N THR A 153 -30.04 -3.27 -5.62
CA THR A 153 -30.62 -2.65 -6.82
C THR A 153 -29.91 -1.36 -7.24
N LEU A 154 -29.11 -0.75 -6.34
CA LEU A 154 -28.40 0.50 -6.60
C LEU A 154 -27.03 0.27 -7.27
N VAL A 155 -26.44 -0.91 -7.08
CA VAL A 155 -25.17 -1.33 -7.66
C VAL A 155 -25.27 -2.80 -8.12
N PRO A 156 -24.37 -3.31 -8.98
CA PRO A 156 -24.35 -4.72 -9.33
C PRO A 156 -24.36 -5.59 -8.06
N PRO A 157 -25.29 -6.58 -7.96
CA PRO A 157 -25.41 -7.39 -6.77
C PRO A 157 -24.15 -8.25 -6.55
N GLY A 158 -23.79 -8.40 -5.28
CA GLY A 158 -22.67 -9.21 -4.83
C GLY A 158 -23.15 -10.49 -4.16
N GLU A 159 -22.24 -11.17 -3.46
CA GLU A 159 -22.55 -12.38 -2.69
C GLU A 159 -22.95 -12.08 -1.23
N GLY A 160 -22.90 -10.81 -0.81
CA GLY A 160 -23.18 -10.39 0.56
C GLY A 160 -22.06 -10.73 1.54
N PHE A 161 -20.79 -10.70 1.10
CA PHE A 161 -19.65 -10.98 1.97
C PHE A 161 -19.62 -10.04 3.19
N SER A 162 -19.37 -10.64 4.35
CA SER A 162 -18.96 -9.92 5.55
C SER A 162 -17.59 -9.26 5.37
N ALA A 163 -17.25 -8.33 6.27
CA ALA A 163 -15.92 -7.72 6.29
C ALA A 163 -14.80 -8.77 6.47
N GLY A 164 -15.06 -9.79 7.30
CA GLY A 164 -14.13 -10.90 7.55
C GLY A 164 -13.93 -11.78 6.33
N GLU A 165 -15.00 -12.12 5.60
CA GLU A 165 -14.88 -12.87 4.35
C GLU A 165 -14.13 -12.08 3.29
N GLN A 166 -14.41 -10.79 3.13
CA GLN A 166 -13.65 -9.94 2.21
C GLN A 166 -12.17 -9.89 2.59
N ALA A 167 -11.84 -9.75 3.88
CA ALA A 167 -10.46 -9.76 4.38
C ALA A 167 -9.75 -11.08 4.16
N PHE A 168 -10.46 -12.19 4.33
CA PHE A 168 -9.94 -13.52 4.03
C PHE A 168 -9.59 -13.67 2.56
N HIS A 169 -10.44 -13.17 1.64
CA HIS A 169 -10.13 -13.19 0.21
C HIS A 169 -8.94 -12.29 -0.15
N GLN A 170 -8.77 -11.13 0.51
CA GLN A 170 -7.57 -10.30 0.33
C GLN A 170 -6.30 -11.01 0.83
N LEU A 171 -6.40 -11.75 1.94
CA LEU A 171 -5.30 -12.58 2.43
C LEU A 171 -4.93 -13.69 1.44
N LEU A 172 -5.92 -14.42 0.92
CA LEU A 172 -5.67 -15.44 -0.09
C LEU A 172 -5.02 -14.84 -1.34
N ALA A 173 -5.50 -13.67 -1.79
CA ALA A 173 -4.93 -12.97 -2.93
C ALA A 173 -3.46 -12.55 -2.70
N LEU A 174 -3.06 -12.25 -1.46
CA LEU A 174 -1.68 -11.95 -1.11
C LEU A 174 -0.78 -13.19 -1.12
N LEU A 175 -1.32 -14.37 -0.79
CA LEU A 175 -0.54 -15.61 -0.72
C LEU A 175 -0.28 -16.28 -2.08
N ILE A 176 -1.11 -15.98 -3.08
CA ILE A 176 -1.03 -16.59 -4.42
C ILE A 176 -0.41 -15.69 -5.49
N LYS A 177 -0.04 -14.46 -5.13
CA LYS A 177 0.68 -13.51 -5.98
C LYS A 177 2.18 -13.64 -5.78
#